data_AF-A0A4Y3RJZ8-F1
#
_entry.id   AF-A0A4Y3RJZ8-F1
#
_cell.length_a   1.000
_cell.length_b   1.000
_cell.length_c   1.000
_cell.angle_alpha   90.00
_cell.angle_beta   90.00
_cell.angle_gamma   90.00
#
_symmetry.space_group_name_H-M   'P 1'
#
loop_
_entity.id
_entity.type
_entity.pdbx_description
1 polymer ?
#
loop_
_entity_poly.entity_id
_entity_poly.type
_entity_poly.pdbx_seq_one_letter_code
_entity_poly.pdbx_strand_id
1 'polypeptide(L)' 'MNAVGHDGYEQHPLLHKRVRDIASQGEGELTAVTHELHSDGRVVRIAHIRPESGIEWTTSADNIHAAAPWPT' A
#
# COMPACT_ATOMS: atom_id res chain seq x y z
N MET A 1 8.92 -11.37 -4.55
CA MET A 1 7.55 -11.08 -5.01
C MET A 1 6.62 -11.74 -4.00
N ASN A 2 5.73 -10.98 -3.37
CA ASN A 2 4.81 -11.54 -2.37
C ASN A 2 3.77 -12.42 -3.08
N ALA A 3 3.14 -13.34 -2.34
CA ALA A 3 2.09 -14.18 -2.90
C ALA A 3 0.85 -13.34 -3.24
N VAL A 4 0.25 -13.61 -4.41
CA VAL A 4 -0.96 -12.93 -4.88
C VAL A 4 -2.11 -13.93 -4.89
N GLY A 5 -3.22 -13.57 -4.25
CA GLY A 5 -4.46 -14.34 -4.31
C GLY A 5 -5.07 -14.32 -5.70
N HIS A 6 -5.97 -15.27 -5.97
CA HIS A 6 -6.74 -15.29 -7.23
C HIS A 6 -7.63 -14.06 -7.40
N ASP A 7 -7.98 -13.41 -6.30
CA ASP A 7 -8.70 -12.14 -6.19
C ASP A 7 -7.84 -10.89 -6.49
N GLY A 8 -6.53 -11.07 -6.72
CA GLY A 8 -5.61 -9.97 -7.06
C GLY A 8 -4.99 -9.26 -5.85
N TYR A 9 -5.29 -9.69 -4.62
CA TYR A 9 -4.69 -9.12 -3.42
C TYR A 9 -3.33 -9.77 -3.12
N GLU A 10 -2.37 -8.94 -2.75
CA GLU A 10 -1.02 -9.35 -2.40
C GLU A 10 -0.87 -9.47 -0.87
N GLN A 11 -0.25 -10.57 -0.40
CA GLN A 11 0.15 -10.74 1.00
C GLN A 11 1.39 -9.90 1.32
N HIS A 12 1.22 -8.58 1.39
CA HIS A 12 2.31 -7.65 1.65
C HIS A 12 2.75 -7.69 3.14
N PRO A 13 4.05 -7.69 3.46
CA PRO A 13 4.54 -7.77 4.84
C PRO A 13 4.16 -6.56 5.72
N LEU A 14 3.80 -5.43 5.09
CA LEU A 14 3.34 -4.22 5.78
C LEU A 14 1.82 -4.13 5.91
N LEU A 15 1.05 -5.15 5.49
CA LEU A 15 -0.40 -5.14 5.63
C LEU A 15 -0.80 -4.97 7.10
N HIS A 16 -1.78 -4.10 7.36
CA HIS A 16 -2.23 -3.69 8.70
C HIS A 16 -1.14 -3.04 9.57
N LYS A 17 -0.11 -2.46 8.93
CA LYS A 17 0.91 -1.64 9.61
C LYS A 17 0.80 -0.20 9.17
N ARG A 18 1.28 0.71 10.02
CA ARG A 18 1.45 2.11 9.66
C ARG A 18 2.58 2.24 8.64
N VAL A 19 2.27 2.89 7.52
CA VAL A 19 3.18 3.14 6.41
C VAL A 19 3.21 4.63 6.11
N ARG A 20 4.31 5.06 5.49
CA ARG A 20 4.48 6.41 4.96
C ARG A 20 4.67 6.32 3.45
N ASP A 21 3.90 7.13 2.73
CA ASP A 21 4.06 7.32 1.29
C ASP A 21 5.19 8.32 1.02
N ILE A 22 6.13 7.95 0.16
CA ILE A 22 7.30 8.79 -0.17
C ILE A 22 6.87 10.03 -0.95
N ALA A 23 5.91 9.91 -1.88
CA ALA A 23 5.53 11.02 -2.75
C ALA A 23 4.73 12.09 -1.99
N SER A 24 3.71 11.68 -1.24
CA SER A 24 2.79 12.58 -0.54
C SER A 24 3.27 12.93 0.86
N GLN A 25 4.26 12.20 1.40
CA GLN A 25 4.71 12.27 2.80
C GLN A 25 3.62 11.95 3.84
N GLY A 26 2.45 11.49 3.40
CA GLY A 26 1.33 11.11 4.25
C GLY A 26 1.54 9.76 4.92
N GLU A 27 0.98 9.61 6.12
CA GLU A 27 1.05 8.38 6.92
C GLU A 27 -0.34 7.81 7.18
N GLY A 28 -0.46 6.48 7.12
CA GLY A 28 -1.71 5.76 7.37
C GLY A 28 -1.49 4.26 7.49
N GLU A 29 -2.55 3.50 7.73
CA GLU A 29 -2.51 2.04 7.71
C GLU A 29 -2.57 1.52 6.29
N LEU A 30 -1.69 0.57 5.93
CA LEU A 30 -1.81 -0.18 4.69
C LEU A 30 -2.93 -1.22 4.80
N THR A 31 -4.06 -1.01 4.12
CA THR A 31 -5.24 -1.87 4.20
C THR A 31 -5.27 -2.94 3.13
N ALA A 32 -4.64 -2.70 1.97
CA ALA A 32 -4.52 -3.66 0.89
C ALA A 32 -3.34 -3.33 -0.03
N VAL A 33 -2.82 -4.35 -0.70
CA VAL A 33 -2.02 -4.19 -1.92
C VAL A 33 -2.69 -5.01 -3.01
N THR A 34 -3.05 -4.37 -4.13
CA THR A 34 -3.74 -5.02 -5.25
C THR A 34 -2.90 -4.96 -6.52
N HIS A 35 -3.00 -5.98 -7.36
CA HIS A 35 -2.43 -6.00 -8.70
C HIS A 35 -3.48 -5.57 -9.71
N GLU A 36 -3.30 -4.41 -10.33
CA GLU A 36 -4.14 -3.94 -11.43
C GLU A 36 -3.47 -4.23 -12.78
N LEU A 37 -4.21 -4.89 -13.68
CA LEU A 37 -3.77 -5.12 -15.05
C LEU A 37 -4.20 -3.93 -15.92
N HIS A 38 -3.22 -3.19 -16.43
CA HIS A 38 -3.47 -2.15 -17.42
C HIS A 38 -3.70 -2.77 -18.80
N SER A 39 -4.47 -2.07 -19.65
CA SER A 39 -4.78 -2.49 -21.03
C SER A 39 -3.56 -2.75 -21.92
N ASP A 40 -2.41 -2.19 -21.54
CA ASP A 40 -1.09 -2.37 -22.17
C ASP A 40 -0.36 -3.65 -21.69
N GLY A 41 -1.01 -4.48 -20.87
CA GLY A 41 -0.45 -5.74 -20.35
C GLY A 41 0.46 -5.57 -19.13
N ARG A 42 0.71 -4.35 -18.68
CA ARG A 42 1.48 -4.07 -17.46
C ARG A 42 0.65 -4.34 -16.22
N VAL A 43 1.26 -5.03 -15.25
CA VAL A 43 0.68 -5.20 -13.91
C VAL A 43 1.26 -4.12 -12.99
N VAL A 44 0.40 -3.38 -12.33
CA VAL A 44 0.77 -2.31 -11.39
C VAL A 44 0.35 -2.72 -9.98
N ARG A 45 1.26 -2.54 -9.02
CA ARG A 45 1.02 -2.80 -7.61
C ARG A 45 0.52 -1.54 -6.92
N ILE A 46 -0.70 -1.58 -6.42
CA ILE A 46 -1.35 -0.43 -5.80
C ILE A 46 -1.53 -0.69 -4.32
N ALA A 47 -0.96 0.18 -3.50
CA ALA A 47 -1.18 0.23 -2.07
C ALA A 47 -2.39 1.11 -1.75
N HIS A 48 -3.31 0.59 -0.94
CA HIS A 48 -4.46 1.31 -0.38
C HIS A 48 -4.12 1.70 1.05
N ILE A 49 -4.15 3.00 1.34
CA ILE A 49 -3.71 3.55 2.63
C ILE A 49 -4.86 4.32 3.26
N ARG A 50 -5.20 3.94 4.50
CA ARG A 50 -6.22 4.60 5.30
C ARG A 50 -5.57 5.51 6.34
N PRO A 51 -5.81 6.84 6.32
CA PRO A 51 -5.32 7.71 7.38
C PRO A 51 -6.08 7.46 8.69
N GLU A 52 -5.52 7.93 9.80
CA GLU A 52 -6.25 8.02 11.08
C GLU A 52 -7.48 8.94 11.01
N SER A 53 -7.45 9.91 10.09
CA SER A 53 -8.53 10.86 9.85
C SER A 53 -8.54 11.23 8.37
N GLY A 54 -9.72 11.16 7.75
CA GLY A 54 -9.90 11.55 6.36
C GLY A 54 -10.22 10.38 5.43
N ILE A 55 -9.92 10.58 4.15
CA ILE A 55 -10.30 9.68 3.05
C ILE A 55 -9.10 8.80 2.70
N GLU A 56 -9.37 7.52 2.44
CA GLU A 56 -8.39 6.57 1.91
C GLU A 56 -7.79 7.06 0.59
N TRP A 57 -6.49 6.83 0.40
CA TRP A 57 -5.81 7.13 -0.85
C TRP A 57 -4.99 5.94 -1.34
N THR A 58 -4.61 6.01 -2.60
CA THR A 58 -3.79 4.99 -3.25
C THR A 58 -2.45 5.54 -3.70
N THR A 59 -1.42 4.69 -3.68
CA THR A 59 -0.09 4.99 -4.21
C THR A 59 0.52 3.69 -4.76
N SER A 60 1.69 3.77 -5.39
CA SER A 60 2.45 2.57 -5.76
C SER A 60 2.88 1.83 -4.51
N ALA A 61 2.78 0.50 -4.51
CA ALA A 61 3.30 -0.32 -3.39
C ALA A 61 4.83 -0.19 -3.23
N ASP A 62 5.53 0.25 -4.26
CA ASP A 62 6.97 0.53 -4.22
C ASP A 62 7.29 1.92 -3.63
N ASN A 63 6.28 2.78 -3.44
CA ASN A 63 6.43 4.12 -2.86
C ASN A 63 6.18 4.17 -1.35
N ILE A 64 5.90 3.03 -0.71
CA ILE A 64 5.62 2.98 0.72
C ILE A 64 6.77 2.36 1.50
N HIS A 65 6.99 2.88 2.71
CA HIS A 65 7.84 2.23 3.69
C HIS A 65 7.12 2.16 5.04
N ALA A 66 7.60 1.28 5.92
CA ALA A 66 7.11 1.24 7.29
C ALA A 66 7.30 2.62 7.93
N ALA A 67 6.23 3.18 8.50
CA ALA A 67 6.36 4.33 9.37
C ALA A 67 7.04 3.85 10.65
N ALA A 68 8.09 4.54 11.07
CA ALA A 68 8.69 4.23 12.37
C ALA A 68 7.61 4.42 13.45
N PRO A 69 7.48 3.52 14.43
CA PRO A 69 6.71 3.84 15.62
C PRO A 69 7.33 5.10 16.23
N TRP A 70 6.48 6.03 16.67
CA TRP A 70 6.94 7.19 17.44
C TRP A 70 7.88 6.71 18.56
N PRO A 71 9.02 7.39 18.82
CA PRO A 71 9.83 7.05 19.97
C PRO A 71 8.96 7.29 21.22
N THR A 72 8.61 6.21 21.92
CA THR A 72 8.04 6.23 23.28
C THR A 72 9.05 6.72 24.28
#